data_AF-A0A931LV99-F1
#
_entry.id   AF-A0A931LV99-F1
#
_cell.length_a   1.000
_cell.length_b   1.000
_cell.length_c   1.000
_cell.angle_alpha   90.00
_cell.angle_beta   90.00
_cell.angle_gamma   90.00
#
_symmetry.space_group_name_H-M   'P 1'
#
loop_
_entity.id
_entity.type
_entity.pdbx_description
1 polymer ?
#
loop_
_entity_poly.entity_id
_entity_poly.type
_entity_poly.pdbx_seq_one_letter_code
_entity_poly.pdbx_strand_id
1 'polypeptide(L)'
;MRARIAVVGLAAAAGAVSAGAAAPLALDSLFGYAKGRIAATAVESGEAGVRHPHPQKQAAGKTTPPTSTHRTEVGGVAMTQSEEHYPLAHSWGGILPFAMLGAMLGAYLGSRVYDGVARLLSHWDKMDSGDRLTSVIGVFAGLVMSFPLISMFTTLPLERAWIPWLVLILTVGCITVSLYMMQSISEFFPWKRGRGPMKRSGVKLLDTNVIIDGRIYDVARNGFVEGRMYVPQFVLEELQHIADHHDPLRRQRGRRGLDVLRHMQADFQLEVGTQDRLAPDIGDSVDSRLVRLARAIGADLVTNDHNLNRVAGLQEVKVLNLNDLALALRPNVLPQETLNLTLIREGNQPGQGIGYLDDGTMVVIENGRSHIGETLDIEVTQVIQTERGKMIFGEILDEESPENGGQRRRPNGPKK
;
A
#
# COMPACT_ATOMS: atom_id res chain seq x y z
N MET A 1 -22.42 19.96 -5.81
CA MET A 1 -23.36 21.03 -6.24
C MET A 1 -22.79 22.44 -6.06
N ARG A 2 -22.37 22.86 -4.85
CA ARG A 2 -21.84 24.22 -4.58
C ARG A 2 -20.69 24.68 -5.51
N ALA A 3 -19.79 23.78 -5.93
CA ALA A 3 -18.73 24.09 -6.89
C ALA A 3 -19.22 24.50 -8.30
N ARG A 4 -20.42 24.08 -8.74
CA ARG A 4 -20.98 24.50 -10.03
C ARG A 4 -21.42 25.97 -10.04
N ILE A 5 -21.90 26.48 -8.91
CA ILE A 5 -22.40 27.86 -8.79
C ILE A 5 -21.24 28.87 -8.84
N ALA A 6 -20.10 28.54 -8.22
CA ALA A 6 -18.89 29.37 -8.27
C ALA A 6 -18.34 29.54 -9.71
N VAL A 7 -18.43 28.50 -10.55
CA VAL A 7 -17.95 28.55 -11.94
C VAL A 7 -18.84 29.40 -12.85
N VAL A 8 -20.17 29.40 -12.65
CA VAL A 8 -21.08 30.30 -13.38
C VAL A 8 -20.79 31.77 -13.05
N GLY A 9 -20.52 32.08 -11.77
CA GLY A 9 -20.12 33.44 -11.36
C GLY A 9 -18.79 33.89 -11.97
N LEU A 10 -17.79 33.01 -12.02
CA LEU A 10 -16.48 33.35 -12.59
C LEU A 10 -16.50 33.50 -14.12
N ALA A 11 -17.32 32.70 -14.81
CA ALA A 11 -17.54 32.84 -16.25
C ALA A 11 -18.24 34.15 -16.62
N ALA A 12 -19.20 34.60 -15.81
CA ALA A 12 -19.85 35.90 -16.00
C ALA A 12 -18.88 37.08 -15.80
N ALA A 13 -17.99 36.99 -14.80
CA ALA A 13 -16.95 38.00 -14.56
C ALA A 13 -15.93 38.09 -15.71
N ALA A 14 -15.53 36.95 -16.30
CA ALA A 14 -14.64 36.92 -17.44
C ALA A 14 -15.25 37.53 -18.72
N GLY A 15 -16.57 37.36 -18.93
CA GLY A 15 -17.30 37.98 -20.05
C GLY A 15 -17.44 39.50 -19.94
N ALA A 16 -17.52 40.06 -18.73
CA ALA A 16 -17.65 41.50 -18.53
C ALA A 16 -16.37 42.29 -18.88
N VAL A 17 -15.19 41.65 -18.84
CA VAL A 17 -13.90 42.31 -19.10
C VAL A 17 -13.62 42.51 -20.60
N SER A 18 -14.30 41.79 -21.50
CA SER A 18 -14.15 41.98 -22.96
C SER A 18 -15.10 43.00 -23.59
N ALA A 19 -16.03 43.58 -22.80
CA ALA A 19 -16.99 44.58 -23.27
C ALA A 19 -16.72 45.93 -22.58
N GLY A 20 -15.90 46.77 -23.21
CA GLY A 20 -15.57 48.10 -22.72
C GLY A 20 -16.77 49.06 -22.76
N ALA A 21 -17.58 49.07 -21.71
CA ALA A 21 -18.60 50.08 -21.44
C ALA A 21 -18.62 50.42 -19.94
N ALA A 22 -18.70 51.72 -19.62
CA ALA A 22 -18.54 52.20 -18.25
C ALA A 22 -19.74 51.89 -17.35
N ALA A 23 -19.48 51.46 -16.12
CA ALA A 23 -20.45 51.45 -15.02
C ALA A 23 -19.73 51.64 -13.66
N PRO A 24 -19.68 52.86 -13.09
CA PRO A 24 -19.51 53.02 -11.65
C PRO A 24 -20.80 52.58 -10.94
N LEU A 25 -20.73 52.37 -9.61
CA LEU A 25 -21.84 51.93 -8.71
C LEU A 25 -22.14 50.42 -8.66
N ALA A 26 -21.15 49.59 -8.33
CA ALA A 26 -21.39 48.19 -7.90
C ALA A 26 -20.35 47.60 -6.91
N LEU A 27 -19.53 48.43 -6.24
CA LEU A 27 -18.39 47.95 -5.42
C LEU A 27 -18.46 48.29 -3.91
N ASP A 28 -19.32 49.21 -3.46
CA ASP A 28 -19.47 49.54 -2.03
C ASP A 28 -20.26 48.48 -1.23
N SER A 29 -20.94 47.54 -1.89
CA SER A 29 -21.77 46.53 -1.23
C SER A 29 -21.05 45.20 -0.93
N LEU A 30 -19.76 45.06 -1.28
CA LEU A 30 -19.01 43.79 -1.15
C LEU A 30 -17.83 43.81 -0.15
N PHE A 31 -17.48 44.97 0.43
CA PHE A 31 -16.43 45.07 1.46
C PHE A 31 -16.92 45.57 2.83
N GLY A 32 -18.23 45.51 3.07
CA GLY A 32 -18.90 46.06 4.25
C GLY A 32 -19.07 45.12 5.45
N TYR A 33 -18.22 44.12 5.72
CA TYR A 33 -18.34 43.30 6.95
C TYR A 33 -17.08 42.53 7.39
N ALA A 34 -16.01 43.19 7.89
CA ALA A 34 -15.03 42.60 8.84
C ALA A 34 -13.88 43.53 9.31
N LYS A 35 -14.15 44.72 9.90
CA LYS A 35 -13.34 45.21 11.04
C LYS A 35 -13.98 46.41 11.75
N GLY A 36 -14.69 46.11 12.84
CA GLY A 36 -15.10 47.10 13.81
C GLY A 36 -14.91 46.55 15.22
N ARG A 37 -13.84 46.98 15.90
CA ARG A 37 -13.74 47.20 17.35
C ARG A 37 -12.30 47.62 17.73
N ILE A 38 -12.21 48.80 18.37
CA ILE A 38 -11.42 49.12 19.58
C ILE A 38 -9.90 48.80 19.51
N ALA A 39 -8.97 49.74 19.67
CA ALA A 39 -8.98 50.81 20.68
C ALA A 39 -8.49 52.18 20.16
N ALA A 40 -8.96 53.23 20.85
CA ALA A 40 -8.38 54.57 20.84
C ALA A 40 -7.46 54.75 22.06
N THR A 41 -6.50 55.69 21.95
CA THR A 41 -5.82 56.55 22.96
C THR A 41 -4.41 56.85 22.43
N ALA A 42 -4.10 58.10 22.02
CA ALA A 42 -3.53 59.18 22.84
C ALA A 42 -1.97 59.10 22.89
N VAL A 43 -1.14 60.15 23.00
CA VAL A 43 -1.27 61.64 23.00
C VAL A 43 0.17 62.22 22.92
N GLU A 44 0.40 63.39 22.26
CA GLU A 44 1.57 64.33 22.41
C GLU A 44 3.03 63.78 22.24
N SER A 45 4.14 64.54 22.04
CA SER A 45 4.46 65.95 21.66
C SER A 45 5.98 66.07 21.34
N GLY A 46 6.49 67.23 20.88
CA GLY A 46 7.93 67.60 20.77
C GLY A 46 8.58 67.38 19.39
N GLU A 47 9.00 68.42 18.64
CA GLU A 47 10.30 69.16 18.71
C GLU A 47 11.54 68.28 18.38
N ALA A 48 12.53 68.63 17.53
CA ALA A 48 12.81 69.71 16.56
C ALA A 48 13.92 69.18 15.57
N GLY A 49 14.50 69.83 14.56
CA GLY A 49 14.41 71.18 13.94
C GLY A 49 15.80 71.60 13.34
N VAL A 50 15.86 72.63 12.46
CA VAL A 50 17.11 73.35 12.02
C VAL A 50 18.04 72.53 11.05
N ARG A 51 18.66 72.99 9.93
CA ARG A 51 18.94 74.31 9.27
C ARG A 51 19.14 74.14 7.72
N HIS A 52 18.91 75.22 6.95
CA HIS A 52 19.47 75.50 5.60
C HIS A 52 20.81 76.30 5.73
N PRO A 53 21.64 76.65 4.68
CA PRO A 53 21.28 76.99 3.28
C PRO A 53 22.27 76.70 2.09
N HIS A 54 21.75 76.88 0.87
CA HIS A 54 22.22 77.54 -0.40
C HIS A 54 23.60 78.31 -0.49
N PRO A 55 24.05 78.89 -1.66
CA PRO A 55 23.54 78.94 -3.07
C PRO A 55 24.60 79.01 -4.25
N GLN A 56 24.15 79.42 -5.48
CA GLN A 56 24.88 80.10 -6.61
C GLN A 56 25.71 79.22 -7.60
N LYS A 57 25.92 79.57 -8.90
CA LYS A 57 25.61 80.80 -9.70
C LYS A 57 25.48 80.55 -11.22
N GLN A 58 24.83 81.51 -11.88
CA GLN A 58 24.57 81.71 -13.32
C GLN A 58 25.80 82.18 -14.16
N ALA A 59 25.79 81.89 -15.48
CA ALA A 59 26.13 82.77 -16.63
C ALA A 59 25.94 81.94 -17.94
N ALA A 60 25.22 82.31 -19.01
CA ALA A 60 25.01 83.56 -19.77
C ALA A 60 26.07 83.83 -20.87
N GLY A 61 25.68 83.68 -22.15
CA GLY A 61 26.48 84.05 -23.33
C GLY A 61 25.78 83.72 -24.65
N LYS A 62 25.43 84.73 -25.46
CA LYS A 62 24.79 84.60 -26.79
C LYS A 62 25.77 85.02 -27.90
N THR A 63 25.70 84.39 -29.07
CA THR A 63 25.88 85.02 -30.41
C THR A 63 25.34 84.09 -31.51
N THR A 64 24.85 84.66 -32.60
CA THR A 64 24.21 83.97 -33.75
C THR A 64 24.97 84.29 -35.08
N PRO A 65 24.48 84.04 -36.32
CA PRO A 65 25.11 83.10 -37.26
C PRO A 65 25.62 83.76 -38.56
N PRO A 66 26.02 82.98 -39.58
CA PRO A 66 25.24 82.94 -40.83
C PRO A 66 25.08 81.49 -41.36
N THR A 67 23.91 81.05 -41.86
CA THR A 67 23.27 81.37 -43.15
C THR A 67 24.13 81.06 -44.39
N SER A 68 23.89 79.90 -45.02
CA SER A 68 23.88 79.79 -46.48
C SER A 68 22.79 78.80 -46.92
N THR A 69 22.05 79.21 -47.95
CA THR A 69 20.94 78.46 -48.57
C THR A 69 21.46 77.41 -49.54
N HIS A 70 20.78 76.26 -49.62
CA HIS A 70 20.50 75.66 -50.93
C HIS A 70 19.06 75.12 -50.98
N ARG A 71 18.34 75.54 -52.03
CA ARG A 71 16.98 75.12 -52.35
C ARG A 71 17.05 74.39 -53.68
N THR A 72 16.57 73.15 -53.71
CA THR A 72 16.17 72.49 -54.96
C THR A 72 14.83 71.82 -54.70
N GLU A 73 13.82 72.20 -55.47
CA GLU A 73 12.47 71.68 -55.38
C GLU A 73 12.30 70.40 -56.22
N VAL A 74 11.06 69.94 -56.30
CA VAL A 74 10.52 68.93 -57.24
C VAL A 74 10.73 67.48 -56.79
N GLY A 75 9.69 66.96 -56.12
CA GLY A 75 9.60 65.55 -55.69
C GLY A 75 8.28 65.23 -54.98
N GLY A 76 7.20 65.94 -55.32
CA GLY A 76 5.89 65.79 -54.70
C GLY A 76 5.19 64.49 -55.13
N VAL A 77 5.63 63.35 -54.60
CA VAL A 77 4.86 62.11 -54.64
C VAL A 77 3.85 62.17 -53.51
N ALA A 78 2.59 62.45 -53.86
CA ALA A 78 1.49 62.27 -52.93
C ALA A 78 1.41 60.78 -52.57
N MET A 79 1.85 60.41 -51.36
CA MET A 79 1.50 59.12 -50.78
C MET A 79 -0.01 59.12 -50.53
N THR A 80 -0.77 58.63 -51.50
CA THR A 80 -2.11 58.12 -51.24
C THR A 80 -1.93 56.90 -50.33
N GLN A 81 -2.09 57.10 -49.03
CA GLN A 81 -2.37 55.99 -48.11
C GLN A 81 -3.71 55.40 -48.55
N SER A 82 -3.64 54.38 -49.41
CA SER A 82 -4.71 53.41 -49.54
C SER A 82 -4.75 52.66 -48.20
N GLU A 83 -5.57 53.13 -47.26
CA GLU A 83 -6.02 52.26 -46.18
C GLU A 83 -6.68 51.06 -46.84
N GLU A 84 -6.03 49.90 -46.76
CA GLU A 84 -6.70 48.62 -47.02
C GLU A 84 -7.77 48.45 -45.94
N HIS A 85 -8.94 49.03 -46.20
CA HIS A 85 -10.15 48.74 -45.44
C HIS A 85 -10.46 47.26 -45.64
N TYR A 86 -10.11 46.42 -44.66
CA TYR A 86 -10.57 45.04 -44.57
C TYR A 86 -12.01 45.06 -44.01
N PRO A 87 -13.08 45.05 -44.84
CA PRO A 87 -14.45 45.36 -44.39
C PRO A 87 -15.01 44.32 -43.41
N LEU A 88 -14.37 43.15 -43.32
CA LEU A 88 -14.76 42.06 -42.45
C LEU A 88 -14.28 42.25 -41.00
N ALA A 89 -13.24 43.06 -40.75
CA ALA A 89 -12.62 43.20 -39.42
C ALA A 89 -13.50 43.92 -38.37
N HIS A 90 -14.52 44.68 -38.81
CA HIS A 90 -15.40 45.47 -37.93
C HIS A 90 -16.88 45.10 -38.09
N SER A 91 -17.21 44.11 -38.91
CA SER A 91 -18.57 43.57 -39.00
C SER A 91 -18.80 42.51 -37.93
N TRP A 92 -19.95 42.56 -37.25
CA TRP A 92 -20.35 41.54 -36.27
C TRP A 92 -20.36 40.11 -36.86
N GLY A 93 -20.61 39.98 -38.16
CA GLY A 93 -20.56 38.72 -38.90
C GLY A 93 -19.16 38.10 -39.00
N GLY A 94 -18.08 38.87 -38.87
CA GLY A 94 -16.72 38.35 -38.75
C GLY A 94 -16.38 37.91 -37.31
N ILE A 95 -16.77 38.72 -36.32
CA ILE A 95 -16.36 38.51 -34.92
C ILE A 95 -17.08 37.30 -34.29
N LEU A 96 -18.39 37.15 -34.54
CA LEU A 96 -19.21 36.06 -33.99
C LEU A 96 -18.67 34.63 -34.28
N PRO A 97 -18.34 34.23 -35.52
CA PRO A 97 -17.83 32.89 -35.78
C PRO A 97 -16.46 32.63 -35.13
N PHE A 98 -15.55 33.62 -35.09
CA PHE A 98 -14.27 33.45 -34.39
C PHE A 98 -14.45 33.34 -32.87
N ALA A 99 -15.35 34.12 -32.27
CA ALA A 99 -15.69 34.01 -30.85
C ALA A 99 -16.32 32.64 -30.51
N MET A 100 -17.23 32.15 -31.37
CA MET A 100 -17.86 30.84 -31.21
C MET A 100 -16.86 29.69 -31.37
N LEU A 101 -15.96 29.77 -32.36
CA LEU A 101 -14.89 28.80 -32.56
C LEU A 101 -13.92 28.80 -31.38
N GLY A 102 -13.52 29.97 -30.88
CA GLY A 102 -12.70 30.12 -29.68
C GLY A 102 -13.36 29.53 -28.43
N ALA A 103 -14.66 29.73 -28.24
CA ALA A 103 -15.44 29.14 -27.15
C ALA A 103 -15.51 27.60 -27.26
N MET A 104 -15.73 27.05 -28.47
CA MET A 104 -15.71 25.60 -28.70
C MET A 104 -14.33 24.99 -28.45
N LEU A 105 -13.25 25.63 -28.94
CA LEU A 105 -11.88 25.18 -28.72
C LEU A 105 -11.51 25.22 -27.23
N GLY A 106 -11.88 26.30 -26.54
CA GLY A 106 -11.68 26.48 -25.11
C GLY A 106 -12.44 25.46 -24.26
N ALA A 107 -13.69 25.15 -24.60
CA ALA A 107 -14.47 24.10 -23.95
C ALA A 107 -13.84 22.70 -24.16
N TYR A 108 -13.36 22.41 -25.37
CA TYR A 108 -12.68 21.15 -25.69
C TYR A 108 -11.34 20.99 -24.95
N LEU A 109 -10.47 22.01 -24.98
CA LEU A 109 -9.23 22.03 -24.21
C LEU A 109 -9.51 21.92 -22.70
N GLY A 110 -10.47 22.69 -22.20
CA GLY A 110 -10.88 22.70 -20.80
C GLY A 110 -11.33 21.32 -20.32
N SER A 111 -12.16 20.61 -21.11
CA SER A 111 -12.55 19.22 -20.82
C SER A 111 -11.34 18.29 -20.76
N ARG A 112 -10.44 18.37 -21.75
CA ARG A 112 -9.26 17.47 -21.81
C ARG A 112 -8.27 17.73 -20.67
N VAL A 113 -8.10 18.99 -20.26
CA VAL A 113 -7.31 19.36 -19.07
C VAL A 113 -7.99 18.85 -17.80
N TYR A 114 -9.32 19.03 -17.66
CA TYR A 114 -10.08 18.51 -16.53
C TYR A 114 -9.94 16.97 -16.40
N ASP A 115 -10.15 16.23 -17.49
CA ASP A 115 -10.02 14.78 -17.51
C ASP A 115 -8.57 14.32 -17.22
N GLY A 116 -7.57 15.11 -17.62
CA GLY A 116 -6.16 14.89 -17.28
C GLY A 116 -5.88 15.07 -15.79
N VAL A 117 -6.32 16.20 -15.21
CA VAL A 117 -6.15 16.53 -13.79
C VAL A 117 -6.93 15.56 -12.89
N ALA A 118 -8.16 15.21 -13.26
CA ALA A 118 -8.98 14.25 -12.53
C ALA A 118 -8.32 12.85 -12.50
N ARG A 119 -7.75 12.41 -13.63
CA ARG A 119 -6.95 11.18 -13.68
C ARG A 119 -5.73 11.26 -12.78
N LEU A 120 -4.96 12.35 -12.84
CA LEU A 120 -3.76 12.56 -12.03
C LEU A 120 -4.06 12.52 -10.51
N LEU A 121 -5.10 13.23 -10.06
CA LEU A 121 -5.55 13.21 -8.67
C LEU A 121 -6.02 11.81 -8.24
N SER A 122 -6.82 11.12 -9.06
CA SER A 122 -7.28 9.76 -8.76
C SER A 122 -6.15 8.72 -8.73
N HIS A 123 -5.02 9.01 -9.39
CA HIS A 123 -3.82 8.20 -9.34
C HIS A 123 -3.02 8.50 -8.06
N TRP A 124 -2.94 9.77 -7.66
CA TRP A 124 -2.27 10.22 -6.44
C TRP A 124 -2.86 9.59 -5.16
N ASP A 125 -4.19 9.50 -5.08
CA ASP A 125 -4.87 8.84 -3.96
C ASP A 125 -4.55 7.35 -3.85
N LYS A 126 -4.26 6.69 -4.97
CA LYS A 126 -3.95 5.25 -5.05
C LYS A 126 -2.47 4.91 -4.89
N MET A 127 -1.57 5.87 -5.09
CA MET A 127 -0.13 5.68 -4.92
C MET A 127 0.23 5.47 -3.44
N ASP A 128 1.17 4.55 -3.18
CA ASP A 128 1.76 4.38 -1.86
C ASP A 128 2.59 5.62 -1.45
N SER A 129 2.86 5.76 -0.16
CA SER A 129 3.62 6.88 0.39
C SER A 129 5.04 6.97 -0.21
N GLY A 130 5.66 5.81 -0.50
CA GLY A 130 6.94 5.76 -1.21
C GLY A 130 6.85 6.26 -2.65
N ASP A 131 5.81 5.87 -3.39
CA ASP A 131 5.59 6.31 -4.78
C ASP A 131 5.32 7.81 -4.88
N ARG A 132 4.52 8.36 -3.95
CA ARG A 132 4.29 9.81 -3.87
C ARG A 132 5.60 10.58 -3.67
N LEU A 133 6.47 10.11 -2.78
CA LEU A 133 7.79 10.72 -2.54
C LEU A 133 8.68 10.61 -3.80
N THR A 134 8.74 9.45 -4.44
CA THR A 134 9.44 9.25 -5.73
C THR A 134 8.92 10.23 -6.79
N SER A 135 7.60 10.43 -6.92
CA SER A 135 7.00 11.36 -7.88
C SER A 135 7.34 12.82 -7.58
N VAL A 136 7.28 13.26 -6.31
CA VAL A 136 7.67 14.62 -5.92
C VAL A 136 9.13 14.90 -6.25
N ILE A 137 10.03 13.95 -5.96
CA ILE A 137 11.46 14.07 -6.28
C ILE A 137 11.69 14.08 -7.80
N GLY A 138 10.95 13.29 -8.57
CA GLY A 138 10.99 13.30 -10.04
C GLY A 138 10.52 14.62 -10.66
N VAL A 139 9.44 15.22 -10.17
CA VAL A 139 9.01 16.56 -10.63
C VAL A 139 10.07 17.62 -10.32
N PHE A 140 10.64 17.60 -9.11
CA PHE A 140 11.68 18.54 -8.71
C PHE A 140 12.95 18.39 -9.55
N ALA A 141 13.43 17.15 -9.74
CA ALA A 141 14.59 16.86 -10.57
C ALA A 141 14.36 17.26 -12.04
N GLY A 142 13.20 16.99 -12.61
CA GLY A 142 12.85 17.42 -13.97
C GLY A 142 12.77 18.94 -14.14
N LEU A 143 12.27 19.66 -13.13
CA LEU A 143 12.26 21.13 -13.12
C LEU A 143 13.68 21.70 -13.10
N VAL A 144 14.56 21.18 -12.22
CA VAL A 144 15.98 21.57 -12.17
C VAL A 144 16.70 21.24 -13.48
N MET A 145 16.46 20.05 -14.05
CA MET A 145 17.03 19.63 -15.34
C MET A 145 16.58 20.50 -16.51
N SER A 146 15.38 21.08 -16.45
CA SER A 146 14.87 21.95 -17.52
C SER A 146 15.63 23.27 -17.64
N PHE A 147 16.17 23.81 -16.55
CA PHE A 147 16.83 25.12 -16.54
C PHE A 147 18.04 25.25 -17.50
N PRO A 148 19.07 24.37 -17.47
CA PRO A 148 20.18 24.44 -18.41
C PRO A 148 19.74 24.19 -19.86
N LEU A 149 18.74 23.32 -20.07
CA LEU A 149 18.19 23.07 -21.41
C LEU A 149 17.48 24.31 -21.96
N ILE A 150 16.63 24.99 -21.17
CA ILE A 150 15.99 26.25 -21.56
C ILE A 150 17.06 27.27 -21.98
N SER A 151 18.09 27.45 -21.16
CA SER A 151 19.20 28.37 -21.44
C SER A 151 19.89 28.08 -22.78
N MET A 152 20.04 26.80 -23.14
CA MET A 152 20.64 26.38 -24.41
C MET A 152 19.77 26.70 -25.65
N PHE A 153 18.44 26.66 -25.53
CA PHE A 153 17.53 26.95 -26.65
C PHE A 153 17.18 28.45 -26.76
N THR A 154 17.26 29.23 -25.68
CA THR A 154 16.98 30.68 -25.73
C THR A 154 18.06 31.52 -26.40
N THR A 155 19.23 30.95 -26.71
CA THR A 155 20.31 31.62 -27.47
C THR A 155 20.12 31.52 -28.99
N LEU A 156 19.23 30.64 -29.46
CA LEU A 156 18.86 30.54 -30.86
C LEU A 156 17.98 31.75 -31.27
N PRO A 157 18.07 32.24 -32.52
CA PRO A 157 17.31 33.39 -32.99
C PRO A 157 15.85 33.03 -33.32
N LEU A 158 15.07 32.62 -32.30
CA LEU A 158 13.62 32.45 -32.40
C LEU A 158 12.90 33.79 -32.21
N GLU A 159 11.75 33.95 -32.88
CA GLU A 159 10.88 35.09 -32.61
C GLU A 159 10.34 35.01 -31.18
N ARG A 160 10.22 36.17 -30.52
CA ARG A 160 9.85 36.28 -29.09
C ARG A 160 8.49 35.63 -28.75
N ALA A 161 7.61 35.46 -29.73
CA ALA A 161 6.30 34.82 -29.60
C ALA A 161 6.39 33.30 -29.31
N TRP A 162 7.44 32.61 -29.79
CA TRP A 162 7.58 31.15 -29.64
C TRP A 162 8.28 30.73 -28.35
N ILE A 163 9.06 31.63 -27.74
CA ILE A 163 9.81 31.40 -26.50
C ILE A 163 8.93 30.79 -25.38
N PRO A 164 7.74 31.34 -25.01
CA PRO A 164 6.94 30.76 -23.92
C PRO A 164 6.45 29.33 -24.23
N TRP A 165 6.13 29.03 -25.49
CA TRP A 165 5.72 27.68 -25.91
C TRP A 165 6.87 26.68 -25.86
N LEU A 166 8.07 27.10 -26.31
CA LEU A 166 9.28 26.29 -26.22
C LEU A 166 9.63 25.97 -24.77
N VAL A 167 9.61 26.98 -23.89
CA VAL A 167 9.85 26.81 -22.44
C VAL A 167 8.86 25.82 -21.84
N LEU A 168 7.56 25.97 -22.12
CA LEU A 168 6.52 25.07 -21.62
C LEU A 168 6.75 23.61 -22.05
N ILE A 169 7.00 23.39 -23.35
CA ILE A 169 7.23 22.05 -23.91
C ILE A 169 8.47 21.40 -23.29
N LEU A 170 9.56 22.16 -23.17
CA LEU A 170 10.82 21.65 -22.63
C LEU A 170 10.72 21.33 -21.14
N THR A 171 10.10 22.20 -20.33
CA THR A 171 9.87 21.95 -18.90
C THR A 171 8.99 20.72 -18.68
N VAL A 172 7.87 20.60 -19.40
CA VAL A 172 6.99 19.42 -19.30
C VAL A 172 7.70 18.15 -19.75
N GLY A 173 8.47 18.20 -20.84
CA GLY A 173 9.29 17.07 -21.32
C GLY A 173 10.34 16.62 -20.30
N CYS A 174 11.09 17.54 -19.70
CA CYS A 174 12.06 17.21 -18.66
C CYS A 174 11.40 16.60 -17.42
N ILE A 175 10.22 17.08 -17.02
CA ILE A 175 9.44 16.51 -15.91
C ILE A 175 8.96 15.09 -16.24
N THR A 176 8.43 14.82 -17.44
CA THR A 176 7.97 13.48 -17.81
C THR A 176 9.12 12.47 -17.92
N VAL A 177 10.25 12.85 -18.51
CA VAL A 177 11.46 12.01 -18.58
C VAL A 177 12.02 11.74 -17.18
N SER A 178 12.08 12.77 -16.32
CA SER A 178 12.58 12.59 -14.95
C SER A 178 11.66 11.70 -14.12
N LEU A 179 10.33 11.85 -14.23
CA LEU A 179 9.37 10.95 -13.59
C LEU A 179 9.54 9.50 -14.03
N TYR A 180 9.66 9.25 -15.34
CA TYR A 180 9.87 7.90 -15.88
C TYR A 180 11.18 7.28 -15.35
N MET A 181 12.27 8.03 -15.39
CA MET A 181 13.57 7.58 -14.88
C MET A 181 13.52 7.32 -13.36
N MET A 182 12.91 8.22 -12.58
CA MET A 182 12.78 8.12 -11.13
C MET A 182 11.91 6.93 -10.71
N GLN A 183 10.86 6.61 -11.49
CA GLN A 183 10.06 5.39 -11.32
C GLN A 183 10.86 4.13 -11.64
N SER A 184 11.61 4.12 -12.75
CA SER A 184 12.43 2.98 -13.18
C SER A 184 13.53 2.60 -12.19
N ILE A 185 14.13 3.56 -11.49
CA ILE A 185 15.14 3.29 -10.43
C ILE A 185 14.52 3.21 -9.03
N SER A 186 13.19 3.27 -8.91
CA SER A 186 12.56 3.51 -7.60
C SER A 186 12.78 2.39 -6.58
N GLU A 187 12.97 1.15 -7.03
CA GLU A 187 13.25 -0.02 -6.21
C GLU A 187 14.57 0.07 -5.43
N PHE A 188 15.50 0.93 -5.87
CA PHE A 188 16.80 1.12 -5.22
C PHE A 188 16.76 2.11 -4.05
N PHE A 189 15.69 2.91 -3.90
CA PHE A 189 15.64 3.96 -2.87
C PHE A 189 15.45 3.40 -1.45
N PRO A 190 16.14 3.97 -0.43
CA PRO A 190 16.07 3.46 0.93
C PRO A 190 14.65 3.55 1.53
N TRP A 191 13.88 4.56 1.14
CA TRP A 191 12.47 4.76 1.55
C TRP A 191 11.50 3.75 0.92
N LYS A 192 11.92 2.97 -0.11
CA LYS A 192 11.20 1.78 -0.60
C LYS A 192 11.79 0.46 -0.10
N ARG A 193 13.10 0.43 0.21
CA ARG A 193 13.78 -0.76 0.77
C ARG A 193 13.37 -1.10 2.20
N GLY A 194 12.77 -0.16 2.93
CA GLY A 194 12.13 -0.40 4.22
C GLY A 194 10.67 -0.84 4.13
N ARG A 195 10.38 -2.00 3.53
CA ARG A 195 9.10 -2.68 3.80
C ARG A 195 9.12 -3.14 5.27
N GLY A 196 8.70 -2.27 6.18
CA GLY A 196 8.30 -2.67 7.53
C GLY A 196 7.26 -3.80 7.46
N PRO A 197 7.11 -4.63 8.51
CA PRO A 197 6.35 -5.87 8.47
C PRO A 197 5.02 -5.66 7.77
N MET A 198 4.91 -6.29 6.60
CA MET A 198 3.87 -6.04 5.61
C MET A 198 2.52 -5.97 6.29
N LYS A 199 1.80 -4.86 6.13
CA LYS A 199 0.60 -4.53 6.93
C LYS A 199 -0.45 -5.62 6.73
N ARG A 200 -0.45 -6.62 7.62
CA ARG A 200 -1.15 -7.89 7.42
C ARG A 200 -2.62 -7.59 7.17
N SER A 201 -3.14 -8.01 6.03
CA SER A 201 -4.51 -7.71 5.61
C SER A 201 -5.55 -8.51 6.40
N GLY A 202 -5.09 -9.39 7.30
CA GLY A 202 -5.89 -10.39 8.01
C GLY A 202 -6.30 -11.57 7.13
N VAL A 203 -6.06 -11.48 5.81
CA VAL A 203 -6.50 -12.48 4.82
C VAL A 203 -5.74 -13.79 5.01
N LYS A 204 -6.46 -14.90 4.83
CA LYS A 204 -5.97 -16.28 4.91
C LYS A 204 -6.02 -16.88 3.51
N LEU A 205 -4.87 -17.04 2.87
CA LEU A 205 -4.75 -17.64 1.54
C LEU A 205 -4.74 -19.16 1.67
N LEU A 206 -5.70 -19.86 1.08
CA LEU A 206 -5.82 -21.33 1.21
C LEU A 206 -5.17 -22.08 0.03
N ASP A 207 -4.41 -23.12 0.36
CA ASP A 207 -3.83 -24.09 -0.57
C ASP A 207 -4.76 -25.29 -0.84
N THR A 208 -4.71 -25.85 -2.05
CA THR A 208 -5.41 -27.07 -2.51
C THR A 208 -5.31 -28.21 -1.49
N ASN A 209 -4.11 -28.46 -0.94
CA ASN A 209 -3.87 -29.57 -0.02
C ASN A 209 -4.63 -29.43 1.31
N VAL A 210 -4.74 -28.20 1.81
CA VAL A 210 -5.48 -27.87 3.05
C VAL A 210 -6.98 -28.04 2.86
N ILE A 211 -7.47 -27.66 1.68
CA ILE A 211 -8.88 -27.77 1.31
C ILE A 211 -9.30 -29.26 1.18
N ILE A 212 -8.47 -30.10 0.55
CA ILE A 212 -8.74 -31.55 0.40
C ILE A 212 -8.71 -32.28 1.76
N ASP A 213 -7.77 -31.91 2.63
CA ASP A 213 -7.67 -32.43 4.00
C ASP A 213 -8.95 -32.13 4.79
N GLY A 214 -9.41 -30.88 4.74
CA GLY A 214 -10.70 -30.44 5.30
C GLY A 214 -10.67 -30.02 6.77
N ARG A 215 -9.64 -30.38 7.55
CA ARG A 215 -9.51 -29.94 8.96
C ARG A 215 -9.52 -28.42 9.13
N ILE A 216 -9.21 -27.65 8.07
CA ILE A 216 -9.32 -26.19 8.06
C ILE A 216 -10.73 -25.69 8.42
N TYR A 217 -11.78 -26.42 8.02
CA TYR A 217 -13.16 -26.06 8.34
C TYR A 217 -13.40 -26.09 9.85
N ASP A 218 -13.01 -27.17 10.52
CA ASP A 218 -13.17 -27.32 11.97
C ASP A 218 -12.28 -26.34 12.75
N VAL A 219 -11.03 -26.14 12.31
CA VAL A 219 -10.10 -25.18 12.92
C VAL A 219 -10.63 -23.74 12.82
N ALA A 220 -11.20 -23.36 11.67
CA ALA A 220 -11.84 -22.05 11.51
C ALA A 220 -13.14 -21.92 12.31
N ARG A 221 -13.98 -22.96 12.31
CA ARG A 221 -15.27 -22.99 13.03
C ARG A 221 -15.09 -22.84 14.54
N ASN A 222 -13.99 -23.36 15.10
CA ASN A 222 -13.62 -23.20 16.50
C ASN A 222 -12.82 -21.91 16.80
N GLY A 223 -12.70 -20.98 15.85
CA GLY A 223 -12.10 -19.65 16.05
C GLY A 223 -10.56 -19.60 16.02
N PHE A 224 -9.86 -20.70 15.72
CA PHE A 224 -8.39 -20.70 15.65
C PHE A 224 -7.85 -20.05 14.36
N VAL A 225 -8.68 -19.90 13.33
CA VAL A 225 -8.35 -19.19 12.08
C VAL A 225 -9.37 -18.08 11.83
N GLU A 226 -9.01 -16.86 12.25
CA GLU A 226 -9.82 -15.65 12.07
C GLU A 226 -9.43 -14.85 10.81
N GLY A 227 -10.39 -14.04 10.34
CA GLY A 227 -10.23 -13.11 9.22
C GLY A 227 -10.93 -13.56 7.94
N ARG A 228 -10.74 -12.78 6.87
CA ARG A 228 -11.26 -13.13 5.54
C ARG A 228 -10.45 -14.26 4.94
N MET A 229 -11.11 -15.24 4.33
CA MET A 229 -10.45 -16.32 3.61
C MET A 229 -10.42 -16.00 2.11
N TYR A 230 -9.37 -16.45 1.43
CA TYR A 230 -9.20 -16.24 0.01
C TYR A 230 -8.69 -17.51 -0.67
N VAL A 231 -9.37 -17.92 -1.75
CA VAL A 231 -9.00 -19.06 -2.59
C VAL A 231 -8.71 -18.55 -4.01
N PRO A 232 -7.51 -18.76 -4.55
CA PRO A 232 -7.21 -18.39 -5.93
C PRO A 232 -8.03 -19.20 -6.93
N GLN A 233 -8.27 -18.62 -8.11
CA GLN A 233 -8.97 -19.31 -9.19
C GLN A 233 -8.21 -20.55 -9.65
N PHE A 234 -6.88 -20.50 -9.71
CA PHE A 234 -6.04 -21.64 -10.09
C PHE A 234 -6.08 -22.80 -9.05
N VAL A 235 -6.34 -22.51 -7.77
CA VAL A 235 -6.55 -23.55 -6.73
C VAL A 235 -7.90 -24.24 -6.94
N LEU A 236 -8.94 -23.49 -7.31
CA LEU A 236 -10.24 -24.05 -7.66
C LEU A 236 -10.17 -24.91 -8.94
N GLU A 237 -9.40 -24.48 -9.93
CA GLU A 237 -9.17 -25.22 -11.18
C GLU A 237 -8.41 -26.54 -10.93
N GLU A 238 -7.37 -26.53 -10.08
CA GLU A 238 -6.68 -27.76 -9.66
C GLU A 238 -7.62 -28.73 -8.92
N LEU A 239 -8.47 -28.22 -8.01
CA LEU A 239 -9.48 -29.04 -7.33
C LEU A 239 -10.47 -29.68 -8.29
N GLN A 240 -10.91 -28.96 -9.32
CA GLN A 240 -11.77 -29.50 -10.38
C GLN A 240 -11.04 -30.56 -11.20
N HIS A 241 -9.79 -30.30 -11.60
CA HIS A 241 -8.97 -31.26 -12.34
C HIS A 241 -8.74 -32.56 -11.56
N ILE A 242 -8.51 -32.47 -10.24
CA ILE A 242 -8.44 -33.63 -9.34
C ILE A 242 -9.81 -34.33 -9.23
N ALA A 243 -10.92 -33.58 -9.19
CA ALA A 243 -12.29 -34.09 -9.08
C ALA A 243 -12.83 -34.78 -10.35
N ASP A 244 -12.16 -34.62 -11.49
CA ASP A 244 -12.46 -35.29 -12.77
C ASP A 244 -11.39 -36.33 -13.17
N HIS A 245 -10.35 -36.53 -12.35
CA HIS A 245 -9.26 -37.46 -12.63
C HIS A 245 -9.72 -38.91 -12.85
N HIS A 246 -9.02 -39.67 -13.71
CA HIS A 246 -9.38 -41.06 -14.05
C HIS A 246 -9.30 -42.04 -12.87
N ASP A 247 -8.37 -41.80 -11.94
CA ASP A 247 -8.25 -42.52 -10.66
C ASP A 247 -9.45 -42.20 -9.71
N PRO A 248 -10.25 -43.21 -9.30
CA PRO A 248 -11.35 -43.03 -8.37
C PRO A 248 -10.96 -42.37 -7.03
N LEU A 249 -9.77 -42.66 -6.50
CA LEU A 249 -9.34 -42.16 -5.19
C LEU A 249 -9.02 -40.66 -5.26
N ARG A 250 -8.29 -40.22 -6.30
CA ARG A 250 -8.06 -38.79 -6.56
C ARG A 250 -9.38 -38.07 -6.82
N ARG A 251 -10.28 -38.68 -7.60
CA ARG A 251 -11.62 -38.15 -7.89
C ARG A 251 -12.44 -37.89 -6.62
N GLN A 252 -12.46 -38.85 -5.69
CA GLN A 252 -13.15 -38.73 -4.42
C GLN A 252 -12.54 -37.61 -3.54
N ARG A 253 -11.20 -37.49 -3.51
CA ARG A 253 -10.50 -36.42 -2.78
C ARG A 253 -10.79 -35.03 -3.34
N GLY A 254 -10.81 -34.87 -4.67
CA GLY A 254 -11.18 -33.60 -5.32
C GLY A 254 -12.61 -33.19 -5.02
N ARG A 255 -13.56 -34.12 -5.14
CA ARG A 255 -14.98 -33.87 -4.79
C ARG A 255 -15.15 -33.45 -3.33
N ARG A 256 -14.50 -34.17 -2.39
CA ARG A 256 -14.45 -33.78 -0.97
C ARG A 256 -13.92 -32.36 -0.78
N GLY A 257 -12.84 -31.97 -1.46
CA GLY A 257 -12.30 -30.61 -1.39
C GLY A 257 -13.27 -29.54 -1.91
N LEU A 258 -13.99 -29.82 -3.00
CA LEU A 258 -15.04 -28.93 -3.52
C LEU A 258 -16.24 -28.81 -2.56
N ASP A 259 -16.62 -29.89 -1.89
CA ASP A 259 -17.68 -29.87 -0.87
C ASP A 259 -17.26 -29.10 0.39
N VAL A 260 -16.01 -29.26 0.85
CA VAL A 260 -15.43 -28.42 1.92
C VAL A 260 -15.47 -26.94 1.54
N LEU A 261 -15.10 -26.56 0.31
CA LEU A 261 -15.19 -25.17 -0.15
C LEU A 261 -16.63 -24.63 -0.12
N ARG A 262 -17.63 -25.42 -0.50
CA ARG A 262 -19.04 -25.01 -0.42
C ARG A 262 -19.46 -24.72 1.01
N HIS A 263 -19.10 -25.59 1.96
CA HIS A 263 -19.36 -25.34 3.39
C HIS A 263 -18.62 -24.10 3.89
N MET A 264 -17.35 -23.91 3.50
CA MET A 264 -16.58 -22.73 3.89
C MET A 264 -17.12 -21.42 3.29
N GLN A 265 -17.71 -21.44 2.09
CA GLN A 265 -18.40 -20.29 1.48
C GLN A 265 -19.73 -19.95 2.18
N ALA A 266 -20.40 -20.93 2.77
CA ALA A 266 -21.64 -20.71 3.51
C ALA A 266 -21.38 -20.13 4.91
N ASP A 267 -20.36 -20.65 5.60
CA ASP A 267 -20.13 -20.37 7.03
C ASP A 267 -19.10 -19.25 7.29
N PHE A 268 -18.23 -18.92 6.33
CA PHE A 268 -17.16 -17.92 6.48
C PHE A 268 -17.14 -16.88 5.37
N GLN A 269 -16.44 -15.76 5.61
CA GLN A 269 -16.16 -14.74 4.60
C GLN A 269 -15.04 -15.23 3.65
N LEU A 270 -15.38 -16.13 2.73
CA LEU A 270 -14.47 -16.70 1.74
C LEU A 270 -14.68 -16.06 0.36
N GLU A 271 -13.67 -15.33 -0.12
CA GLU A 271 -13.61 -14.79 -1.49
C GLU A 271 -12.87 -15.78 -2.43
N VAL A 272 -13.27 -15.82 -3.71
CA VAL A 272 -12.61 -16.65 -4.74
C VAL A 272 -12.20 -15.80 -5.94
N GLY A 273 -10.94 -15.90 -6.37
CA GLY A 273 -10.44 -15.34 -7.64
C GLY A 273 -10.40 -13.80 -7.77
N THR A 274 -10.92 -13.04 -6.80
CA THR A 274 -11.03 -11.56 -6.87
C THR A 274 -9.68 -10.82 -6.95
N GLN A 275 -8.59 -11.43 -6.47
CA GLN A 275 -7.27 -10.80 -6.30
C GLN A 275 -6.16 -11.41 -7.19
N ASP A 276 -6.46 -12.44 -7.97
CA ASP A 276 -5.47 -13.20 -8.77
C ASP A 276 -4.66 -12.36 -9.75
N ARG A 277 -5.21 -11.20 -10.18
CA ARG A 277 -4.51 -10.22 -11.03
C ARG A 277 -3.24 -9.65 -10.42
N LEU A 278 -3.06 -9.77 -9.09
CA LEU A 278 -1.88 -9.31 -8.36
C LEU A 278 -0.72 -10.33 -8.41
N ALA A 279 -0.99 -11.57 -8.81
CA ALA A 279 0.01 -12.59 -9.11
C ALA A 279 -0.26 -13.19 -10.51
N PRO A 280 0.05 -12.43 -11.59
CA PRO A 280 -0.09 -12.93 -12.94
C PRO A 280 0.74 -14.19 -13.14
N ASP A 281 0.23 -15.08 -13.98
CA ASP A 281 0.93 -16.29 -14.36
C ASP A 281 2.14 -15.93 -15.26
N ILE A 282 3.30 -16.49 -14.92
CA ILE A 282 4.58 -16.29 -15.62
C ILE A 282 5.17 -17.66 -16.05
N GLY A 283 4.41 -18.76 -15.88
CA GLY A 283 4.90 -20.13 -16.05
C GLY A 283 5.72 -20.65 -14.86
N ASP A 284 5.66 -19.95 -13.71
CA ASP A 284 6.27 -20.42 -12.46
C ASP A 284 5.44 -21.58 -11.84
N SER A 285 6.00 -22.29 -10.85
CA SER A 285 5.25 -23.34 -10.13
C SER A 285 4.06 -22.78 -9.33
N VAL A 286 3.01 -23.59 -9.15
CA VAL A 286 1.83 -23.25 -8.34
C VAL A 286 2.22 -22.73 -6.95
N ASP A 287 3.15 -23.41 -6.28
CA ASP A 287 3.76 -23.03 -5.01
C ASP A 287 4.31 -21.60 -5.03
N SER A 288 5.14 -21.27 -6.02
CA SER A 288 5.74 -19.94 -6.13
C SER A 288 4.70 -18.87 -6.43
N ARG A 289 3.64 -19.20 -7.19
CA ARG A 289 2.51 -18.32 -7.46
C ARG A 289 1.68 -18.06 -6.20
N LEU A 290 1.47 -19.07 -5.33
CA LEU A 290 0.85 -18.91 -4.01
C LEU A 290 1.67 -17.97 -3.11
N VAL A 291 2.99 -18.15 -3.02
CA VAL A 291 3.84 -17.27 -2.19
C VAL A 291 3.85 -15.84 -2.74
N ARG A 292 4.00 -15.67 -4.06
CA ARG A 292 3.92 -14.35 -4.73
C ARG A 292 2.58 -13.66 -4.45
N LEU A 293 1.47 -14.40 -4.52
CA LEU A 293 0.13 -13.87 -4.27
C LEU A 293 -0.06 -13.48 -2.80
N ALA A 294 0.30 -14.36 -1.86
CA ALA A 294 0.28 -14.06 -0.43
C ALA A 294 1.07 -12.78 -0.11
N ARG A 295 2.25 -12.64 -0.72
CA ARG A 295 3.11 -11.46 -0.58
C ARG A 295 2.45 -10.20 -1.17
N ALA A 296 1.84 -10.29 -2.34
CA ALA A 296 1.19 -9.14 -2.98
C ALA A 296 -0.04 -8.62 -2.20
N ILE A 297 -0.78 -9.51 -1.53
CA ILE A 297 -2.03 -9.17 -0.81
C ILE A 297 -1.86 -9.01 0.71
N GLY A 298 -0.64 -9.24 1.24
CA GLY A 298 -0.36 -9.18 2.67
C GLY A 298 -1.06 -10.26 3.50
N ALA A 299 -1.36 -11.42 2.90
CA ALA A 299 -2.05 -12.54 3.54
C ALA A 299 -1.09 -13.47 4.30
N ASP A 300 -1.65 -14.19 5.28
CA ASP A 300 -1.02 -15.38 5.83
C ASP A 300 -1.36 -16.59 4.93
N LEU A 301 -0.37 -17.39 4.54
CA LEU A 301 -0.54 -18.60 3.73
C LEU A 301 -0.93 -19.79 4.60
N VAL A 302 -2.02 -20.49 4.27
CA VAL A 302 -2.46 -21.71 4.95
C VAL A 302 -2.16 -22.91 4.06
N THR A 303 -1.18 -23.74 4.46
CA THR A 303 -0.75 -24.95 3.74
C THR A 303 -0.41 -26.08 4.72
N ASN A 304 -0.46 -27.33 4.26
CA ASN A 304 0.02 -28.49 5.01
C ASN A 304 1.42 -28.94 4.56
N ASP A 305 2.03 -28.26 3.57
CA ASP A 305 3.33 -28.63 3.00
C ASP A 305 4.50 -27.89 3.69
N HIS A 306 5.43 -28.67 4.28
CA HIS A 306 6.62 -28.15 4.95
C HIS A 306 7.66 -27.53 3.99
N ASN A 307 7.68 -27.92 2.71
CA ASN A 307 8.52 -27.30 1.70
C ASN A 307 8.01 -25.91 1.34
N LEU A 308 6.71 -25.80 1.06
CA LEU A 308 6.04 -24.52 0.81
C LEU A 308 6.18 -23.58 2.02
N ASN A 309 6.09 -24.11 3.24
CA ASN A 309 6.35 -23.37 4.48
C ASN A 309 7.78 -22.76 4.50
N ARG A 310 8.81 -23.57 4.23
CA ARG A 310 10.21 -23.09 4.17
C ARG A 310 10.41 -22.01 3.09
N VAL A 311 9.86 -22.20 1.89
CA VAL A 311 9.99 -21.23 0.78
C VAL A 311 9.25 -19.92 1.09
N ALA A 312 8.04 -19.99 1.66
CA ALA A 312 7.26 -18.84 2.06
C ALA A 312 7.93 -18.03 3.17
N GLY A 313 8.52 -18.71 4.17
CA GLY A 313 9.28 -18.08 5.25
C GLY A 313 10.49 -17.27 4.75
N LEU A 314 11.21 -17.77 3.75
CA LEU A 314 12.31 -17.04 3.09
C LEU A 314 11.84 -15.79 2.31
N GLN A 315 10.55 -15.71 1.95
CA GLN A 315 9.94 -14.54 1.30
C GLN A 315 9.15 -13.63 2.25
N GLU A 316 9.33 -13.82 3.57
CA GLU A 316 8.68 -13.06 4.65
C GLU A 316 7.14 -13.20 4.69
N VAL A 317 6.61 -14.26 4.06
CA VAL A 317 5.19 -14.62 4.14
C VAL A 317 4.96 -15.44 5.40
N LYS A 318 4.01 -15.03 6.25
CA LYS A 318 3.62 -15.83 7.43
C LYS A 318 2.86 -17.07 6.96
N VAL A 319 3.22 -18.23 7.49
CA VAL A 319 2.58 -19.51 7.19
C VAL A 319 1.79 -19.99 8.42
N LEU A 320 0.64 -20.60 8.16
CA LEU A 320 -0.21 -21.27 9.13
C LEU A 320 -0.35 -22.74 8.70
N ASN A 321 0.39 -23.62 9.34
CA ASN A 321 0.42 -25.05 8.99
C ASN A 321 -0.43 -25.86 9.97
N LEU A 322 -1.42 -26.60 9.47
CA LEU A 322 -2.32 -27.40 10.32
C LEU A 322 -1.62 -28.62 10.91
N ASN A 323 -0.56 -29.12 10.28
CA ASN A 323 0.25 -30.20 10.84
C ASN A 323 1.09 -29.70 12.01
N ASP A 324 1.66 -28.50 11.92
CA ASP A 324 2.39 -27.86 13.03
C ASP A 324 1.43 -27.51 14.18
N LEU A 325 0.20 -27.04 13.87
CA LEU A 325 -0.85 -26.81 14.86
C LEU A 325 -1.27 -28.11 15.57
N ALA A 326 -1.50 -29.20 14.81
CA ALA A 326 -1.86 -30.49 15.39
C ALA A 326 -0.73 -31.09 16.25
N LEU A 327 0.53 -30.82 15.92
CA LEU A 327 1.68 -31.20 16.75
C LEU A 327 1.73 -30.38 18.05
N ALA A 328 1.48 -29.07 17.97
CA ALA A 328 1.46 -28.17 19.13
C ALA A 328 0.29 -28.43 20.10
N LEU A 329 -0.78 -29.07 19.63
CA LEU A 329 -1.95 -29.46 20.44
C LEU A 329 -1.82 -30.85 21.09
N ARG A 330 -0.72 -31.59 20.89
CA ARG A 330 -0.54 -32.89 21.55
C ARG A 330 -0.38 -32.71 23.08
N PRO A 331 -1.02 -33.57 23.90
CA PRO A 331 -0.87 -33.52 25.36
C PRO A 331 0.60 -33.56 25.77
N ASN A 332 1.05 -32.53 26.47
CA ASN A 332 2.43 -32.50 26.95
C ASN A 332 2.56 -33.25 28.27
N VAL A 333 2.57 -34.59 28.18
CA VAL A 333 2.89 -35.46 29.31
C VAL A 333 4.20 -35.01 29.97
N LEU A 334 4.15 -34.74 31.27
CA LEU A 334 5.27 -34.39 32.14
C LEU A 334 5.77 -35.61 32.94
N PRO A 335 7.03 -35.61 33.41
CA PRO A 335 7.45 -36.52 34.48
C PRO A 335 6.60 -36.29 35.75
N GLN A 336 6.36 -37.35 36.52
CA GLN A 336 5.49 -37.38 37.71
C GLN A 336 3.99 -37.18 37.41
N GLU A 337 3.58 -37.26 36.15
CA GLU A 337 2.18 -37.30 35.76
C GLU A 337 1.68 -38.76 35.79
N THR A 338 0.47 -38.98 36.32
CA THR A 338 -0.17 -40.29 36.38
C THR A 338 -1.02 -40.52 35.14
N LEU A 339 -0.77 -41.60 34.40
CA LEU A 339 -1.51 -41.94 33.17
C LEU A 339 -2.22 -43.29 33.32
N ASN A 340 -3.48 -43.35 32.92
CA ASN A 340 -4.21 -44.61 32.78
C ASN A 340 -3.86 -45.24 31.42
N LEU A 341 -3.31 -46.45 31.40
CA LEU A 341 -2.79 -47.06 30.17
C LEU A 341 -3.10 -48.57 30.10
N THR A 342 -3.62 -49.00 28.94
CA THR A 342 -3.73 -50.44 28.61
C THR A 342 -2.42 -50.98 28.05
N LEU A 343 -1.91 -52.06 28.65
CA LEU A 343 -0.70 -52.75 28.20
C LEU A 343 -1.03 -53.74 27.08
N ILE A 344 -0.38 -53.58 25.92
CA ILE A 344 -0.76 -54.32 24.69
C ILE A 344 0.25 -55.43 24.35
N ARG A 345 1.53 -55.25 24.67
CA ARG A 345 2.60 -56.20 24.27
C ARG A 345 3.80 -56.18 25.22
N GLU A 346 4.62 -57.22 25.15
CA GLU A 346 5.92 -57.27 25.84
C GLU A 346 6.88 -56.21 25.27
N GLY A 347 7.73 -55.65 26.14
CA GLY A 347 8.80 -54.73 25.78
C GLY A 347 10.07 -55.41 25.29
N ASN A 348 11.07 -54.61 24.91
CA ASN A 348 12.34 -55.13 24.39
C ASN A 348 13.26 -55.66 25.50
N GLN A 349 13.15 -55.16 26.73
CA GLN A 349 13.93 -55.65 27.87
C GLN A 349 13.08 -56.58 28.76
N PRO A 350 13.70 -57.54 29.49
CA PRO A 350 12.98 -58.45 30.36
C PRO A 350 12.14 -57.70 31.41
N GLY A 351 10.87 -58.06 31.54
CA GLY A 351 9.94 -57.45 32.51
C GLY A 351 9.18 -56.23 31.99
N GLN A 352 9.58 -55.62 30.87
CA GLN A 352 8.85 -54.46 30.32
C GLN A 352 7.52 -54.84 29.67
N GLY A 353 6.53 -53.96 29.84
CA GLY A 353 5.33 -53.89 29.01
C GLY A 353 5.35 -52.66 28.11
N ILE A 354 4.58 -52.69 27.02
CA ILE A 354 4.35 -51.53 26.14
C ILE A 354 2.86 -51.31 25.94
N GLY A 355 2.41 -50.08 26.19
CA GLY A 355 1.13 -49.56 25.72
C GLY A 355 1.31 -48.33 24.83
N TYR A 356 0.20 -47.74 24.41
CA TYR A 356 0.17 -46.55 23.56
C TYR A 356 -0.89 -45.58 24.06
N LEU A 357 -0.58 -44.28 24.04
CA LEU A 357 -1.59 -43.24 24.22
C LEU A 357 -2.45 -43.08 22.97
N ASP A 358 -3.59 -42.39 23.11
CA ASP A 358 -4.53 -42.11 22.01
C ASP A 358 -3.89 -41.42 20.79
N ASP A 359 -2.80 -40.68 21.00
CA ASP A 359 -2.03 -40.00 19.94
C ASP A 359 -0.98 -40.90 19.25
N GLY A 360 -0.89 -42.16 19.66
CA GLY A 360 0.09 -43.15 19.18
C GLY A 360 1.47 -43.07 19.83
N THR A 361 1.69 -42.21 20.83
CA THR A 361 2.93 -42.17 21.61
C THR A 361 3.15 -43.49 22.33
N MET A 362 4.35 -44.07 22.16
CA MET A 362 4.71 -45.34 22.79
C MET A 362 5.09 -45.12 24.25
N VAL A 363 4.46 -45.88 25.14
CA VAL A 363 4.77 -45.86 26.58
C VAL A 363 5.32 -47.22 26.99
N VAL A 364 6.52 -47.22 27.59
CA VAL A 364 7.24 -48.40 28.06
C VAL A 364 7.16 -48.42 29.58
N ILE A 365 6.64 -49.50 30.14
CA ILE A 365 6.41 -49.64 31.58
C ILE A 365 7.34 -50.70 32.16
N GLU A 366 8.12 -50.33 33.18
CA GLU A 366 8.91 -51.30 33.93
C GLU A 366 8.01 -52.24 34.74
N ASN A 367 8.37 -53.53 34.83
CA ASN A 367 7.56 -54.61 35.39
C ASN A 367 6.17 -54.85 34.74
N GLY A 368 5.80 -54.10 33.70
CA GLY A 368 4.52 -54.23 32.98
C GLY A 368 4.29 -55.57 32.25
N ARG A 369 5.29 -56.46 32.15
CA ARG A 369 5.12 -57.76 31.48
C ARG A 369 4.00 -58.63 32.07
N SER A 370 3.82 -58.62 33.39
CA SER A 370 2.82 -59.45 34.07
C SER A 370 1.38 -58.99 33.82
N HIS A 371 1.20 -57.75 33.35
CA HIS A 371 -0.08 -57.04 33.28
C HIS A 371 -0.54 -56.78 31.84
N ILE A 372 -0.06 -57.58 30.87
CA ILE A 372 -0.44 -57.42 29.47
C ILE A 372 -1.91 -57.82 29.28
N GLY A 373 -2.68 -56.90 28.68
CA GLY A 373 -4.14 -56.97 28.55
C GLY A 373 -4.88 -56.20 29.66
N GLU A 374 -4.19 -55.77 30.72
CA GLU A 374 -4.77 -54.99 31.81
C GLU A 374 -4.61 -53.48 31.54
N THR A 375 -5.44 -52.69 32.22
CA THR A 375 -5.39 -51.22 32.21
C THR A 375 -5.04 -50.75 33.61
N LEU A 376 -3.93 -50.05 33.74
CA LEU A 376 -3.33 -49.67 35.01
C LEU A 376 -3.04 -48.17 35.04
N ASP A 377 -3.00 -47.59 36.23
CA ASP A 377 -2.42 -46.27 36.45
C ASP A 377 -0.89 -46.39 36.60
N ILE A 378 -0.16 -45.56 35.86
CA ILE A 378 1.30 -45.55 35.82
C ILE A 378 1.85 -44.15 36.08
N GLU A 379 2.94 -44.04 36.82
CA GLU A 379 3.66 -42.78 37.00
C GLU A 379 4.72 -42.62 35.91
N VAL A 380 4.75 -41.48 35.23
CA VAL A 380 5.73 -41.18 34.19
C VAL A 380 7.09 -40.84 34.82
N THR A 381 8.06 -41.74 34.70
CA THR A 381 9.41 -41.55 35.23
C THR A 381 10.28 -40.71 34.30
N GLN A 382 10.23 -40.95 32.99
CA GLN A 382 11.06 -40.26 32.01
C GLN A 382 10.37 -40.09 30.65
N VAL A 383 10.63 -38.96 29.99
CA VAL A 383 10.19 -38.68 28.62
C VAL A 383 11.43 -38.57 27.72
N ILE A 384 11.49 -39.37 26.65
CA ILE A 384 12.59 -39.38 25.69
C ILE A 384 12.07 -39.06 24.29
N GLN A 385 12.67 -38.07 23.62
CA GLN A 385 12.41 -37.81 22.21
C GLN A 385 13.35 -38.67 21.35
N THR A 386 12.79 -39.47 20.45
CA THR A 386 13.54 -40.29 19.48
C THR A 386 13.33 -39.79 18.05
N GLU A 387 14.13 -40.27 17.09
CA GLU A 387 13.95 -40.00 15.66
C GLU A 387 12.58 -40.42 15.11
N ARG A 388 11.90 -41.36 15.79
CA ARG A 388 10.57 -41.86 15.42
C ARG A 388 9.42 -41.18 16.17
N GLY A 389 9.71 -40.26 17.09
CA GLY A 389 8.71 -39.56 17.91
C GLY A 389 9.02 -39.61 19.40
N LYS A 390 8.06 -39.10 20.20
CA LYS A 390 8.09 -39.14 21.66
C LYS A 390 7.96 -40.60 22.13
N MET A 391 8.73 -40.97 23.16
CA MET A 391 8.62 -42.21 23.89
C MET A 391 8.56 -41.86 25.38
N ILE A 392 7.66 -42.49 26.11
CA ILE A 392 7.46 -42.26 27.54
C ILE A 392 7.87 -43.54 28.27
N PHE A 393 8.51 -43.38 29.43
CA PHE A 393 8.85 -44.44 30.37
C PHE A 393 8.09 -44.19 31.66
N GLY A 394 7.63 -45.26 32.30
CA GLY A 394 6.90 -45.19 33.55
C GLY A 394 6.99 -46.47 34.38
N GLU A 395 6.53 -46.36 35.61
CA GLU A 395 6.42 -47.45 36.58
C GLU A 395 4.94 -47.61 37.00
N ILE A 396 4.57 -48.80 37.45
CA ILE A 396 3.21 -49.08 37.92
C ILE A 396 3.01 -48.40 39.27
N LEU A 397 1.87 -47.71 39.44
CA LEU A 397 1.49 -47.17 40.75
C LEU A 397 0.90 -48.30 41.61
N ASP A 398 1.73 -48.87 42.49
CA ASP A 398 1.26 -49.81 43.50
C ASP A 398 0.38 -49.09 44.54
N GLU A 399 -0.92 -49.42 44.60
CA GLU A 399 -1.85 -48.86 45.60
C GLU A 399 -1.56 -49.32 47.05
N GLU A 400 -0.62 -50.25 47.27
CA GLU A 400 -0.29 -50.78 48.60
C GLU A 400 1.17 -50.48 49.03
N SER A 401 1.32 -49.49 49.89
CA SER A 401 2.44 -49.40 50.85
C SER A 401 1.98 -48.78 52.18
N PRO A 402 1.43 -49.58 53.12
CA PRO A 402 1.11 -49.09 54.46
C PRO A 402 2.38 -48.72 55.24
N GLU A 403 2.27 -47.72 56.13
CA GLU A 403 3.35 -47.22 56.97
C GLU A 403 4.17 -48.35 57.63
N ASN A 404 5.45 -48.46 57.30
CA ASN A 404 6.34 -49.41 57.97
C ASN A 404 7.27 -48.74 58.98
N GLY A 405 7.05 -49.04 60.27
CA GLY A 405 8.18 -49.21 61.19
C GLY A 405 8.49 -48.04 62.13
N GLY A 406 7.52 -47.57 62.90
CA GLY A 406 7.77 -46.73 64.08
C GLY A 406 8.65 -47.42 65.14
N GLN A 407 9.97 -47.33 65.01
CA GLN A 407 10.93 -47.91 65.96
C GLN A 407 10.97 -47.12 67.28
N ARG A 408 10.06 -47.46 68.19
CA ARG A 408 10.08 -47.02 69.59
C ARG A 408 11.38 -47.45 70.27
N ARG A 409 12.36 -46.54 70.35
CA ARG A 409 13.52 -46.69 71.23
C ARG A 409 13.03 -46.82 72.68
N ARG A 410 13.32 -47.96 73.31
CA ARG A 410 13.10 -48.15 74.76
C ARG A 410 14.02 -47.18 75.54
N PRO A 411 13.51 -46.43 76.52
CA PRO A 411 14.38 -45.69 77.44
C PRO A 411 15.14 -46.67 78.33
N ASN A 412 16.46 -46.49 78.47
CA ASN A 412 17.23 -47.19 79.49
C ASN A 412 16.87 -46.65 80.87
N GLY A 413 16.67 -47.55 81.85
CA GLY A 413 16.54 -47.18 83.26
C GLY A 413 17.85 -46.60 83.83
N PRO A 414 17.78 -45.88 84.96
CA PRO A 414 18.89 -45.09 85.47
C PRO A 414 20.02 -45.93 86.06
N LYS A 415 21.25 -45.40 86.01
CA LYS A 415 22.38 -45.88 86.80
C LYS A 415 22.82 -44.80 87.80
N LYS A 416 22.55 -45.09 89.08
CA LYS A 416 22.95 -44.37 90.30
C LYS A 416 22.34 -42.99 90.51
#